data_AF-A0ABD1LVQ0-F1
#
_entry.id   AF-A0ABD1LVQ0-F1
#
_cell.length_a   1.000
_cell.length_b   1.000
_cell.length_c   1.000
_cell.angle_alpha   90.00
_cell.angle_beta   90.00
_cell.angle_gamma   90.00
#
_symmetry.space_group_name_H-M   'P 1'
#
loop_
_entity.id
_entity.type
_entity.pdbx_description
1 polymer ?
#
loop_
_entity_poly.entity_id
_entity_poly.type
_entity_poly.pdbx_seq_one_letter_code
_entity_poly.pdbx_strand_id
1 'polypeptide(L)'
;MLASSSSSLSFLHSCLFTISPPNPKPSLSFPFGVEAKSRTRREDRTARHTRIRKKVAGTPERPRLSVFRSNKHLSVQVIDDTKMCTLASASTMQKTIAEEFNYTAGPTLLRQLLKTAVEGSISNLTISVEEVAKRMGEIIAKSCLEKGITKVAFDRGGYPYHGRVQALAEAAREHGLDF
;
A
#
# COMPACT_ATOMS: atom_id res chain seq x y z
N MET A 1 72.11 47.95 48.58
CA MET A 1 70.95 48.26 47.73
C MET A 1 71.07 47.47 46.44
N LEU A 2 70.03 46.67 46.09
CA LEU A 2 69.55 46.23 44.76
C LEU A 2 70.59 45.71 43.72
N ALA A 3 70.45 44.59 43.00
CA ALA A 3 69.45 43.54 42.86
C ALA A 3 70.04 42.43 41.94
N SER A 4 69.52 41.20 42.07
CA SER A 4 69.18 40.17 41.03
C SER A 4 69.82 40.24 39.62
N SER A 5 70.16 39.18 38.87
CA SER A 5 69.86 37.72 38.90
C SER A 5 70.44 37.07 37.62
N SER A 6 70.88 35.80 37.73
CA SER A 6 70.88 34.64 36.78
C SER A 6 70.63 34.86 35.26
N SER A 7 71.22 34.14 34.28
CA SER A 7 71.36 32.66 34.07
C SER A 7 72.03 32.43 32.70
N SER A 8 73.16 31.72 32.57
CA SER A 8 73.36 30.29 32.24
C SER A 8 72.79 29.74 30.90
N LEU A 9 73.69 29.64 29.91
CA LEU A 9 74.09 28.46 29.13
C LEU A 9 73.08 27.64 28.27
N SER A 10 73.44 27.61 26.98
CA SER A 10 73.74 26.43 26.14
C SER A 10 72.70 25.91 25.12
N PHE A 11 73.13 26.01 23.87
CA PHE A 11 72.79 25.23 22.69
C PHE A 11 72.79 23.72 22.94
N LEU A 12 71.84 22.99 22.35
CA LEU A 12 72.08 21.70 21.67
C LEU A 12 70.95 21.42 20.65
N HIS A 13 71.34 21.13 19.41
CA HIS A 13 70.50 20.54 18.37
C HIS A 13 70.23 19.06 18.71
N SER A 14 69.00 18.58 18.50
CA SER A 14 68.76 17.14 18.30
C SER A 14 67.60 16.88 17.34
N CYS A 15 67.83 15.93 16.45
CA CYS A 15 67.03 15.54 15.30
C CYS A 15 65.59 15.15 15.66
N LEU A 16 64.62 15.71 14.93
CA LEU A 16 63.27 15.16 14.82
C LEU A 16 63.27 13.96 13.86
N PHE A 17 63.54 12.77 14.39
CA PHE A 17 63.22 11.52 13.69
C PHE A 17 61.76 11.17 14.01
N THR A 18 60.83 11.55 13.15
CA THR A 18 59.42 11.20 13.28
C THR A 18 59.22 9.72 12.90
N ILE A 19 59.10 8.85 13.89
CA ILE A 19 58.65 7.47 13.66
C ILE A 19 57.13 7.54 13.46
N SER A 20 56.67 7.45 12.21
CA SER A 20 55.25 7.28 11.89
C SER A 20 54.76 5.93 12.45
N PRO A 21 53.67 5.88 13.24
CA PRO A 21 53.15 4.62 13.76
C PRO A 21 52.64 3.73 12.60
N PRO A 22 52.73 2.38 12.72
CA PRO A 22 52.21 1.50 11.70
C PRO A 22 50.68 1.62 11.64
N ASN A 23 50.14 1.81 10.43
CA ASN A 23 48.70 1.85 10.21
C ASN A 23 48.03 0.57 10.78
N PRO A 24 47.04 0.69 11.67
CA PRO A 24 46.31 -0.48 12.14
C PRO A 24 45.57 -1.09 10.96
N LYS A 25 45.81 -2.40 10.71
CA LYS A 25 45.05 -3.15 9.71
C LYS A 25 43.56 -3.05 10.09
N PRO A 26 42.64 -2.71 9.17
CA PRO A 26 41.23 -2.69 9.49
C PRO A 26 40.84 -4.13 9.87
N SER A 27 40.56 -4.35 11.15
CA SER A 27 39.90 -5.58 11.57
C SER A 27 38.54 -5.58 10.90
N LEU A 28 38.37 -6.39 9.85
CA LEU A 28 37.08 -6.66 9.24
C LEU A 28 36.23 -7.50 10.20
N SER A 29 35.90 -6.94 11.36
CA SER A 29 34.68 -7.31 12.06
C SER A 29 33.55 -6.61 11.30
N PHE A 30 33.09 -7.21 10.20
CA PHE A 30 31.78 -6.84 9.70
C PHE A 30 30.82 -7.12 10.86
N PRO A 31 30.15 -6.10 11.43
CA PRO A 31 29.13 -6.39 12.40
C PRO A 31 28.04 -7.10 11.61
N PHE A 32 27.94 -8.41 11.75
CA PHE A 32 26.81 -9.15 11.22
C PHE A 32 25.60 -8.83 12.11
N GLY A 33 25.21 -7.56 12.10
CA GLY A 33 23.97 -7.08 12.67
C GLY A 33 22.87 -7.52 11.73
N VAL A 34 22.22 -8.63 12.04
CA VAL A 34 20.94 -8.97 11.40
C VAL A 34 19.92 -7.97 11.94
N GLU A 35 19.81 -6.83 11.27
CA GLU A 35 18.78 -5.85 11.56
C GLU A 35 17.44 -6.44 11.10
N ALA A 36 16.59 -6.83 12.04
CA ALA A 36 15.24 -7.28 11.75
C ALA A 36 14.46 -6.10 11.18
N LYS A 37 14.39 -6.00 9.84
CA LYS A 37 13.64 -4.95 9.18
C LYS A 37 12.17 -5.04 9.62
N SER A 38 11.71 -4.10 10.46
CA SER A 38 10.31 -3.99 10.85
C SER A 38 9.49 -3.65 9.61
N ARG A 39 8.94 -4.66 8.95
CA ARG A 39 8.21 -4.46 7.69
C ARG A 39 6.92 -3.71 7.96
N THR A 40 6.68 -2.66 7.19
CA THR A 40 5.42 -1.95 7.26
C THR A 40 4.29 -2.82 6.69
N ARG A 41 3.06 -2.66 7.18
CA ARG A 41 1.88 -3.36 6.65
C ARG A 41 1.71 -3.18 5.12
N ARG A 42 2.13 -2.01 4.61
CA ARG A 42 2.13 -1.71 3.17
C ARG A 42 3.15 -2.57 2.43
N GLU A 43 4.38 -2.67 2.92
CA GLU A 43 5.42 -3.52 2.34
C GLU A 43 4.99 -4.99 2.30
N ASP A 44 4.44 -5.53 3.40
CA ASP A 44 3.99 -6.92 3.44
C ASP A 44 2.83 -7.20 2.48
N ARG A 45 1.92 -6.23 2.31
CA ARG A 45 0.85 -6.32 1.31
C ARG A 45 1.44 -6.28 -0.10
N THR A 46 2.37 -5.36 -0.39
CA THR A 46 3.05 -5.27 -1.69
C THR A 46 3.84 -6.54 -2.01
N ALA A 47 4.57 -7.12 -1.04
CA ALA A 47 5.30 -8.37 -1.22
C ALA A 47 4.36 -9.55 -1.53
N ARG A 48 3.23 -9.66 -0.83
CA ARG A 48 2.19 -10.65 -1.14
C ARG A 48 1.58 -10.43 -2.52
N HIS A 49 1.32 -9.18 -2.87
CA HIS A 49 0.77 -8.78 -4.15
C HIS A 49 1.68 -9.21 -5.31
N THR A 50 2.98 -8.88 -5.23
CA THR A 50 3.99 -9.33 -6.19
C THR A 50 4.08 -10.86 -6.25
N ARG A 51 4.00 -11.56 -5.11
CA ARG A 51 4.02 -13.02 -5.08
C ARG A 51 2.80 -13.64 -5.80
N ILE A 52 1.60 -13.08 -5.62
CA ILE A 52 0.39 -13.54 -6.30
C ILE A 52 0.51 -13.32 -7.82
N ARG A 53 1.03 -12.17 -8.23
CA ARG A 53 1.24 -11.81 -9.64
C ARG A 53 2.30 -12.63 -10.37
N LYS A 54 3.10 -13.44 -9.66
CA LYS A 54 3.93 -14.47 -10.30
C LYS A 54 3.09 -15.56 -10.96
N LYS A 55 1.86 -15.79 -10.48
CA LYS A 55 0.95 -16.82 -10.98
C LYS A 55 -0.22 -16.24 -11.78
N VAL A 56 -0.72 -15.08 -11.37
CA VAL A 56 -1.87 -14.42 -12.01
C VAL A 56 -1.36 -13.37 -13.00
N ALA A 57 -1.60 -13.58 -14.28
CA ALA A 57 -1.28 -12.66 -15.37
C ALA A 57 -2.55 -12.35 -16.21
N GLY A 58 -2.68 -11.12 -16.71
CA GLY A 58 -3.76 -10.70 -17.59
C GLY A 58 -3.39 -10.84 -19.06
N THR A 59 -4.20 -11.57 -19.81
CA THR A 59 -4.13 -11.70 -21.28
C THR A 59 -5.30 -10.94 -21.92
N PRO A 60 -5.31 -10.68 -23.24
CA PRO A 60 -6.46 -10.06 -23.88
C PRO A 60 -7.73 -10.91 -23.80
N GLU A 61 -7.61 -12.24 -23.83
CA GLU A 61 -8.74 -13.18 -23.71
C GLU A 61 -9.21 -13.35 -22.27
N ARG A 62 -8.26 -13.34 -21.32
CA ARG A 62 -8.50 -13.45 -19.89
C ARG A 62 -7.78 -12.32 -19.17
N PRO A 63 -8.34 -11.09 -19.15
CA PRO A 63 -7.75 -9.97 -18.43
C PRO A 63 -7.79 -10.23 -16.92
N ARG A 64 -6.95 -9.53 -16.15
CA ARG A 64 -6.94 -9.67 -14.68
C ARG A 64 -7.82 -8.62 -14.02
N LEU A 65 -8.67 -9.06 -13.09
CA LEU A 65 -9.44 -8.20 -12.19
C LEU A 65 -8.61 -7.91 -10.94
N SER A 66 -8.02 -6.73 -10.87
CA SER A 66 -7.21 -6.27 -9.74
C SER A 66 -8.06 -5.54 -8.72
N VAL A 67 -8.11 -6.06 -7.49
CA VAL A 67 -8.81 -5.42 -6.37
C VAL A 67 -7.85 -4.61 -5.51
N PHE A 68 -8.18 -3.35 -5.23
CA PHE A 68 -7.48 -2.51 -4.26
C PHE A 68 -8.42 -2.04 -3.16
N ARG A 69 -8.08 -2.40 -1.93
CA ARG A 69 -8.88 -2.08 -0.73
C ARG A 69 -8.10 -1.14 0.17
N SER A 70 -8.60 0.07 0.35
CA SER A 70 -8.12 1.00 1.37
C SER A 70 -8.96 0.88 2.66
N ASN A 71 -8.71 1.77 3.63
CA ASN A 71 -9.55 1.84 4.82
C ASN A 71 -10.97 2.29 4.44
N LYS A 72 -11.08 3.39 3.68
CA LYS A 72 -12.36 4.00 3.32
C LYS A 72 -12.92 3.49 1.99
N HIS A 73 -12.10 3.44 0.96
CA HIS A 73 -12.54 3.20 -0.41
C HIS A 73 -12.14 1.81 -0.92
N LEU A 74 -12.94 1.32 -1.85
CA LEU A 74 -12.68 0.11 -2.63
C LEU A 74 -12.59 0.49 -4.11
N SER A 75 -11.60 -0.06 -4.80
CA SER A 75 -11.46 0.11 -6.24
C SER A 75 -11.12 -1.21 -6.93
N VAL A 76 -11.64 -1.36 -8.13
CA VAL A 76 -11.46 -2.54 -8.97
C VAL A 76 -11.11 -2.10 -10.38
N GLN A 77 -10.16 -2.82 -10.98
CA GLN A 77 -9.70 -2.55 -12.33
C GLN A 77 -9.57 -3.86 -13.10
N VAL A 78 -10.02 -3.87 -14.35
CA VAL A 78 -9.77 -4.95 -15.31
C VAL A 78 -8.62 -4.51 -16.19
N ILE A 79 -7.54 -5.28 -16.19
CA ILE A 79 -6.27 -4.92 -16.81
C ILE A 79 -5.85 -6.01 -17.80
N ASP A 80 -5.44 -5.57 -18.99
CA ASP A 80 -4.69 -6.38 -19.93
C ASP A 80 -3.20 -6.03 -19.81
N ASP A 81 -2.38 -7.00 -19.38
CA ASP A 81 -0.95 -6.77 -19.15
C ASP A 81 -0.16 -6.74 -20.47
N THR A 82 -0.70 -7.29 -21.57
CA THR A 82 -0.02 -7.25 -22.88
C THR A 82 -0.05 -5.86 -23.48
N LYS A 83 -1.21 -5.20 -23.40
CA LYS A 83 -1.43 -3.82 -23.88
C LYS A 83 -1.12 -2.78 -22.82
N MET A 84 -0.81 -3.19 -21.59
CA MET A 84 -0.65 -2.32 -20.42
C MET A 84 -1.83 -1.36 -20.23
N CYS A 85 -3.04 -1.82 -20.52
CA CYS A 85 -4.24 -0.98 -20.61
C CYS A 85 -5.32 -1.46 -19.63
N THR A 86 -5.98 -0.51 -18.98
CA THR A 86 -7.17 -0.77 -18.15
C THR A 86 -8.41 -0.77 -19.02
N LEU A 87 -9.07 -1.92 -19.15
CA LEU A 87 -10.27 -2.06 -19.97
C LEU A 87 -11.49 -1.47 -19.26
N ALA A 88 -11.68 -1.78 -17.98
CA ALA A 88 -12.75 -1.25 -17.15
C ALA A 88 -12.24 -0.88 -15.76
N SER A 89 -12.84 0.14 -15.15
CA SER A 89 -12.49 0.57 -13.79
C SER A 89 -13.73 1.03 -13.05
N ALA A 90 -13.85 0.63 -11.80
CA ALA A 90 -14.95 1.01 -10.93
C ALA A 90 -14.38 1.34 -9.54
N SER A 91 -14.77 2.48 -8.97
CA SER A 91 -14.25 2.95 -7.70
C SER A 91 -15.31 3.71 -6.94
N THR A 92 -15.35 3.51 -5.62
CA THR A 92 -16.23 4.27 -4.73
C THR A 92 -15.96 5.78 -4.71
N MET A 93 -14.89 6.25 -5.34
CA MET A 93 -14.58 7.67 -5.49
C MET A 93 -15.19 8.30 -6.75
N GLN A 94 -15.71 7.51 -7.69
CA GLN A 94 -16.39 8.05 -8.87
C GLN A 94 -17.69 8.74 -8.44
N LYS A 95 -18.01 9.90 -9.03
CA LYS A 95 -19.14 10.75 -8.60
C LYS A 95 -20.47 9.99 -8.60
N THR A 96 -20.73 9.25 -9.68
CA THR A 96 -21.92 8.41 -9.84
C THR A 96 -22.13 7.46 -8.65
N ILE A 97 -21.04 6.87 -8.16
CA ILE A 97 -21.05 5.90 -7.06
C ILE A 97 -21.03 6.64 -5.71
N ALA A 98 -20.26 7.72 -5.60
CA ALA A 98 -20.14 8.48 -4.35
C ALA A 98 -21.47 9.11 -3.92
N GLU A 99 -22.29 9.56 -4.87
CA GLU A 99 -23.63 10.11 -4.61
C GLU A 99 -24.63 9.01 -4.19
N GLU A 100 -24.49 7.80 -4.73
CA GLU A 100 -25.31 6.64 -4.36
C GLU A 100 -24.99 6.10 -2.96
N PHE A 101 -23.75 6.24 -2.47
CA PHE A 101 -23.30 5.59 -1.23
C PHE A 101 -22.82 6.56 -0.15
N ASN A 102 -23.67 6.82 0.84
CA ASN A 102 -23.27 7.40 2.12
C ASN A 102 -22.87 6.28 3.11
N TYR A 103 -21.61 5.83 3.06
CA TYR A 103 -21.11 4.81 3.98
C TYR A 103 -19.90 5.30 4.78
N THR A 104 -19.90 5.00 6.08
CA THR A 104 -18.86 5.43 7.01
C THR A 104 -17.97 4.25 7.38
N ALA A 105 -16.74 4.24 6.86
CA ALA A 105 -15.76 3.16 7.09
C ALA A 105 -14.97 3.28 8.41
N GLY A 106 -15.37 4.15 9.35
CA GLY A 106 -14.67 4.39 10.61
C GLY A 106 -15.62 4.53 11.82
N PRO A 107 -15.10 4.54 13.06
CA PRO A 107 -15.89 4.72 14.28
C PRO A 107 -16.42 6.15 14.48
N THR A 108 -16.72 6.87 13.39
CA THR A 108 -17.28 8.23 13.39
C THR A 108 -18.81 8.26 13.47
N LEU A 109 -19.44 7.12 13.79
CA LEU A 109 -20.89 7.01 13.98
C LEU A 109 -21.39 8.04 15.00
N LEU A 110 -20.67 8.26 16.09
CA LEU A 110 -21.09 9.23 17.13
C LEU A 110 -21.06 10.70 16.66
N ARG A 111 -20.19 11.07 15.71
CA ARG A 111 -20.05 12.47 15.28
C ARG A 111 -21.07 12.86 14.19
N GLN A 112 -21.50 11.88 13.39
CA GLN A 112 -22.40 12.10 12.27
C GLN A 112 -23.86 11.95 12.68
N LEU A 113 -24.17 10.96 13.55
CA LEU A 113 -25.51 10.75 14.12
C LEU A 113 -26.03 11.98 14.89
N LEU A 114 -25.15 12.74 15.55
CA LEU A 114 -25.50 14.00 16.25
C LEU A 114 -25.80 15.16 15.30
N LYS A 115 -25.31 15.13 14.05
CA LYS A 115 -25.51 16.21 13.06
C LYS A 115 -26.74 15.95 12.18
N THR A 116 -27.08 14.70 11.92
CA THR A 116 -28.23 14.28 11.10
C THR A 116 -29.55 14.21 11.87
N ALA A 117 -29.53 14.16 13.21
CA ALA A 117 -30.75 14.20 14.02
C ALA A 117 -31.51 15.54 13.92
N VAL A 118 -30.93 16.57 13.29
CA VAL A 118 -31.53 17.90 13.12
C VAL A 118 -32.35 18.04 11.83
N GLU A 119 -32.20 17.13 10.86
CA GLU A 119 -32.90 17.21 9.56
C GLU A 119 -33.60 15.88 9.27
N GLY A 120 -34.87 15.81 9.69
CA GLY A 120 -35.69 14.59 9.60
C GLY A 120 -35.90 14.09 8.18
N SER A 121 -35.37 12.90 7.89
CA SER A 121 -35.87 11.90 6.94
C SER A 121 -34.98 10.66 6.99
N ILE A 122 -35.34 9.70 7.84
CA ILE A 122 -34.56 8.48 8.07
C ILE A 122 -35.12 7.38 7.14
N SER A 123 -34.61 7.30 5.92
CA SER A 123 -34.80 6.10 5.07
C SER A 123 -33.51 5.60 4.42
N ASN A 124 -32.42 6.36 4.47
CA ASN A 124 -31.11 5.91 4.00
C ASN A 124 -30.26 5.46 5.19
N LEU A 125 -30.61 4.29 5.74
CA LEU A 125 -29.77 3.57 6.69
C LEU A 125 -28.37 3.40 6.10
N THR A 126 -27.35 3.74 6.88
CA THR A 126 -25.95 3.57 6.55
C THR A 126 -25.68 2.17 5.98
N ILE A 127 -25.37 2.09 4.69
CA ILE A 127 -25.10 0.84 3.97
C ILE A 127 -23.84 0.20 4.56
N SER A 128 -23.86 -1.12 4.75
CA SER A 128 -22.70 -1.85 5.24
C SER A 128 -21.56 -1.82 4.20
N VAL A 129 -20.31 -1.80 4.65
CA VAL A 129 -19.15 -1.72 3.71
C VAL A 129 -19.05 -2.97 2.82
N GLU A 130 -19.73 -4.06 3.19
CA GLU A 130 -19.85 -5.28 2.38
C GLU A 130 -20.90 -5.14 1.28
N GLU A 131 -22.05 -4.52 1.56
CA GLU A 131 -23.06 -4.19 0.54
C GLU A 131 -22.50 -3.26 -0.55
N VAL A 132 -21.67 -2.28 -0.16
CA VAL A 132 -20.97 -1.42 -1.13
C VAL A 132 -20.07 -2.27 -2.05
N ALA A 133 -19.41 -3.29 -1.51
CA ALA A 133 -18.58 -4.18 -2.30
C ALA A 133 -19.40 -5.05 -3.27
N LYS A 134 -20.61 -5.50 -2.85
CA LYS A 134 -21.54 -6.23 -3.73
C LYS A 134 -21.94 -5.36 -4.92
N ARG A 135 -22.43 -4.14 -4.66
CA ARG A 135 -22.80 -3.16 -5.71
C ARG A 135 -21.65 -2.87 -6.67
N MET A 136 -20.44 -2.77 -6.13
CA MET A 136 -19.24 -2.60 -6.96
C MET A 136 -18.98 -3.79 -7.89
N GLY A 137 -19.26 -5.02 -7.43
CA GLY A 137 -19.22 -6.23 -8.25
C GLY A 137 -20.24 -6.20 -9.40
N GLU A 138 -21.45 -5.68 -9.16
CA GLU A 138 -22.48 -5.55 -10.20
C GLU A 138 -22.06 -4.54 -11.27
N ILE A 139 -21.57 -3.37 -10.85
CA ILE A 139 -21.18 -2.27 -11.76
C ILE A 139 -20.01 -2.72 -12.65
N ILE A 140 -19.00 -3.37 -12.07
CA ILE A 140 -17.86 -3.84 -12.85
C ILE A 140 -18.26 -4.95 -13.83
N ALA A 141 -19.15 -5.85 -13.43
CA ALA A 141 -19.62 -6.92 -14.31
C ALA A 141 -20.37 -6.37 -15.52
N LYS A 142 -21.32 -5.45 -15.30
CA LYS A 142 -22.02 -4.75 -16.40
C LYS A 142 -21.04 -4.07 -17.35
N SER A 143 -20.08 -3.32 -16.79
CA SER A 143 -19.04 -2.63 -17.58
C SER A 143 -18.15 -3.57 -18.40
N CYS A 144 -17.97 -4.81 -17.95
CA CYS A 144 -17.18 -5.83 -18.67
C CYS A 144 -17.99 -6.49 -19.78
N LEU A 145 -19.26 -6.81 -19.52
CA LEU A 145 -20.18 -7.38 -20.49
C LEU A 145 -20.41 -6.42 -21.67
N GLU A 146 -20.57 -5.12 -21.40
CA GLU A 146 -20.64 -4.09 -22.44
C GLU A 146 -19.40 -4.07 -23.35
N LYS A 147 -18.24 -4.48 -22.82
CA LYS A 147 -16.96 -4.57 -23.54
C LYS A 147 -16.69 -5.95 -24.11
N GLY A 148 -17.62 -6.89 -23.97
CA GLY A 148 -17.49 -8.27 -24.45
C GLY A 148 -16.50 -9.13 -23.65
N ILE A 149 -16.24 -8.79 -22.39
CA ILE A 149 -15.32 -9.53 -21.51
C ILE A 149 -16.13 -10.42 -20.56
N THR A 150 -16.03 -11.73 -20.74
CA THR A 150 -16.73 -12.73 -19.90
C THR A 150 -15.77 -13.45 -18.95
N LYS A 151 -14.61 -13.90 -19.46
CA LYS A 151 -13.60 -14.64 -18.71
C LYS A 151 -12.55 -13.73 -18.12
N VAL A 152 -12.29 -13.86 -16.82
CA VAL A 152 -11.38 -12.96 -16.10
C VAL A 152 -10.50 -13.76 -15.13
N ALA A 153 -9.32 -13.26 -14.79
CA ALA A 153 -8.46 -13.83 -13.75
C ALA A 153 -8.55 -12.96 -12.49
N PHE A 154 -8.90 -13.54 -11.33
CA PHE A 154 -9.09 -12.76 -10.11
C PHE A 154 -7.77 -12.48 -9.37
N ASP A 155 -7.36 -11.20 -9.31
CA ASP A 155 -6.22 -10.71 -8.53
C ASP A 155 -6.72 -10.03 -7.24
N ARG A 156 -6.68 -10.78 -6.13
CA ARG A 156 -7.08 -10.32 -4.79
C ARG A 156 -6.18 -9.22 -4.20
N GLY A 157 -5.16 -8.74 -4.90
CA GLY A 157 -4.49 -7.49 -4.53
C GLY A 157 -3.58 -7.57 -3.30
N GLY A 158 -3.17 -8.77 -2.90
CA GLY A 158 -2.44 -9.02 -1.64
C GLY A 158 -3.32 -9.01 -0.38
N TYR A 159 -4.65 -8.88 -0.52
CA TYR A 159 -5.60 -9.03 0.57
C TYR A 159 -6.05 -10.50 0.69
N PRO A 160 -6.38 -10.98 1.90
CA PRO A 160 -6.94 -12.32 2.03
C PRO A 160 -8.38 -12.33 1.48
N TYR A 161 -8.81 -13.51 1.01
CA TYR A 161 -10.13 -13.70 0.40
C TYR A 161 -11.17 -13.89 1.50
N HIS A 162 -11.70 -12.78 2.02
CA HIS A 162 -12.76 -12.73 3.03
C HIS A 162 -13.48 -11.37 2.98
N GLY A 163 -14.65 -11.28 3.63
CA GLY A 163 -15.43 -10.05 3.81
C GLY A 163 -15.63 -9.31 2.49
N ARG A 164 -15.28 -8.02 2.47
CA ARG A 164 -15.41 -7.14 1.27
C ARG A 164 -14.87 -7.72 -0.04
N VAL A 165 -13.73 -8.42 -0.02
CA VAL A 165 -13.12 -8.97 -1.25
C VAL A 165 -13.91 -10.16 -1.77
N GLN A 166 -14.44 -10.97 -0.86
CA GLN A 166 -15.29 -12.11 -1.18
C GLN A 166 -16.66 -11.65 -1.68
N ALA A 167 -17.30 -10.69 -0.99
CA ALA A 167 -18.60 -10.16 -1.38
C ALA A 167 -18.58 -9.53 -2.79
N LEU A 168 -17.48 -8.85 -3.16
CA LEU A 168 -17.29 -8.33 -4.51
C LEU A 168 -17.17 -9.43 -5.55
N ALA A 169 -16.45 -10.51 -5.22
CA ALA A 169 -16.23 -11.62 -6.11
C ALA A 169 -17.52 -12.43 -6.36
N GLU A 170 -18.29 -12.68 -5.31
CA GLU A 170 -19.58 -13.36 -5.41
C GLU A 170 -20.56 -12.57 -6.26
N ALA A 171 -20.69 -11.26 -6.02
CA ALA A 171 -21.53 -10.39 -6.84
C ALA A 171 -21.08 -10.38 -8.31
N ALA A 172 -19.78 -10.30 -8.60
CA ALA A 172 -19.32 -10.35 -9.98
C ALA A 172 -19.67 -11.67 -10.68
N ARG A 173 -19.64 -12.81 -9.97
CA ARG A 173 -20.05 -14.11 -10.51
C ARG A 173 -21.55 -14.19 -10.78
N GLU A 174 -22.37 -13.66 -9.87
CA GLU A 174 -23.83 -13.60 -10.05
C GLU A 174 -24.23 -12.80 -11.30
N HIS A 175 -23.47 -11.76 -11.63
CA HIS A 175 -23.68 -10.91 -12.80
C HIS A 175 -22.93 -11.39 -14.06
N GLY A 176 -22.47 -12.65 -14.08
CA GLY A 176 -22.00 -13.32 -15.30
C GLY A 176 -20.51 -13.19 -15.63
N LEU A 177 -19.67 -12.79 -14.67
CA LEU A 177 -18.22 -12.88 -14.82
C LEU A 177 -17.69 -14.26 -14.40
N ASP A 178 -16.94 -14.90 -15.29
CA ASP A 178 -16.36 -16.22 -15.04
C ASP A 178 -14.90 -16.10 -14.57
N PHE A 179 -14.62 -16.48 -13.32
CA PHE A 179 -13.26 -16.51 -12.76
C PHE A 179 -13.06 -17.45 -11.57
#